data_AF-A0A950VRP8-F1
#
_entry.id   AF-A0A950VRP8-F1
#
_cell.length_a   1.000
_cell.length_b   1.000
_cell.length_c   1.000
_cell.angle_alpha   90.00
_cell.angle_beta   90.00
_cell.angle_gamma   90.00
#
_symmetry.space_group_name_H-M   'P 1'
#
loop_
_entity.id
_entity.type
_entity.pdbx_description
1 polymer ?
#
loop_
_entity_poly.entity_id
_entity_poly.type
_entity_poly.pdbx_seq_one_letter_code
_entity_poly.pdbx_strand_id
1 'polypeptide(L)'
;MRDLRRITLIARGAMTAGRSWDASNRATNRIIFVNGFSILTGALHHASQDVERLVIDGAATESQFLDLLTTLPGDFFGDVLFVSGDDRAFLSTTCRAGGRMLYAMLPADVQFYFEAHRLVTKTSIAA
;
A
#
# COMPACT_ATOMS: atom_id res chain seq x y z
N MET A 1 9.67 -9.03 23.43
CA MET A 1 9.23 -7.63 23.28
C MET A 1 8.27 -7.59 22.09
N ARG A 2 7.01 -7.20 22.26
CA ARG A 2 6.05 -7.12 21.13
C ARG A 2 6.47 -5.96 20.23
N ASP A 3 6.60 -6.23 18.93
CA ASP A 3 6.82 -5.19 17.92
C ASP A 3 5.49 -4.46 17.71
N LEU A 4 5.43 -3.17 18.09
CA LEU A 4 4.23 -2.32 18.00
C LEU A 4 4.18 -1.52 16.69
N ARG A 5 5.13 -1.74 15.78
CA ARG A 5 5.16 -1.02 14.51
C ARG A 5 4.00 -1.47 13.62
N ARG A 6 3.30 -0.50 13.04
CA ARG A 6 2.22 -0.77 12.09
C ARG A 6 2.77 -1.37 10.79
N ILE A 7 1.99 -2.27 10.21
CA ILE A 7 2.39 -3.07 9.05
C ILE A 7 1.96 -2.37 7.75
N THR A 8 2.89 -2.30 6.80
CA THR A 8 2.61 -2.02 5.39
C THR A 8 2.76 -3.32 4.61
N LEU A 9 1.67 -3.82 4.03
CA LEU A 9 1.68 -4.98 3.14
C LEU A 9 1.82 -4.53 1.69
N ILE A 10 2.76 -5.11 0.95
CA ILE A 10 2.98 -4.80 -0.47
C ILE A 10 2.86 -6.08 -1.29
N ALA A 11 1.80 -6.20 -2.10
CA ALA A 11 1.75 -7.22 -3.16
C ALA A 11 2.39 -6.65 -4.41
N ARG A 12 3.37 -7.37 -4.94
CA ARG A 12 4.03 -7.00 -6.19
C ARG A 12 3.87 -8.10 -7.24
N GLY A 13 3.62 -7.69 -8.47
CA GLY A 13 3.63 -8.57 -9.64
C GLY A 13 5.04 -9.10 -9.92
N ALA A 14 5.17 -10.36 -10.32
CA ALA A 14 6.48 -11.00 -10.53
C ALA A 14 7.37 -10.31 -11.58
N MET A 15 6.77 -9.56 -12.51
CA MET A 15 7.47 -8.82 -13.57
C MET A 15 7.62 -7.32 -13.27
N THR A 16 7.13 -6.85 -12.13
CA THR A 16 7.28 -5.44 -11.75
C THR A 16 8.73 -5.19 -11.34
N ALA A 17 9.39 -4.23 -12.00
CA ALA A 17 10.75 -3.82 -11.67
C ALA A 17 10.84 -3.34 -10.21
N GLY A 18 12.03 -3.49 -9.62
CA GLY A 18 12.31 -2.92 -8.31
C GLY A 18 12.07 -1.40 -8.33
N ARG A 19 11.31 -0.91 -7.37
CA ARG A 19 10.98 0.51 -7.23
C ARG A 19 12.02 1.15 -6.30
N SER A 20 12.27 2.45 -6.46
CA SER A 20 13.14 3.21 -5.56
C SER A 20 12.71 3.12 -4.08
N TRP A 21 11.45 2.74 -3.83
CA TRP A 21 10.89 2.53 -2.50
C TRP A 21 11.10 1.17 -1.85
N ASP A 22 11.85 0.27 -2.49
CA ASP A 22 12.13 -1.07 -1.96
C ASP A 22 13.18 -1.10 -0.85
N ALA A 23 13.94 -0.02 -0.72
CA ALA A 23 15.06 0.07 0.22
C ALA A 23 14.68 0.89 1.47
N SER A 24 13.96 0.28 2.41
CA SER A 24 13.84 0.89 3.75
C SER A 24 14.12 -0.09 4.89
N ASN A 25 15.38 -0.54 4.97
CA ASN A 25 15.96 -1.10 6.20
C ASN A 25 15.93 -0.13 7.40
N ARG A 26 15.45 1.11 7.21
CA ARG A 26 15.34 2.19 8.21
C ARG A 26 13.92 2.73 8.38
N ALA A 27 12.89 2.16 7.73
CA ALA A 27 11.52 2.66 7.92
C ALA A 27 11.04 2.40 9.36
N THR A 28 10.34 3.38 9.92
CA THR A 28 9.66 3.25 11.23
C THR A 28 8.55 2.19 11.19
N ASN A 29 8.09 1.82 10.00
CA ASN A 29 6.99 0.89 9.75
C ASN A 29 7.51 -0.49 9.31
N ARG A 30 6.76 -1.54 9.61
CA ARG A 30 7.10 -2.91 9.20
C ARG A 30 6.60 -3.15 7.78
N ILE A 31 7.49 -3.20 6.80
CA ILE A 31 7.13 -3.49 5.42
C ILE A 31 7.23 -5.00 5.18
N ILE A 32 6.17 -5.60 4.64
CA ILE A 32 6.12 -7.02 4.28
C ILE A 32 5.76 -7.12 2.81
N PHE A 33 6.66 -7.69 2.01
CA PHE A 33 6.41 -8.01 0.62
C PHE A 33 5.75 -9.39 0.51
N VAL A 34 4.70 -9.49 -0.29
CA VAL A 34 4.03 -10.75 -0.60
C VAL A 34 4.02 -10.95 -2.11
N ASN A 35 4.31 -12.20 -2.53
CA ASN A 35 4.41 -12.56 -3.94
C ASN A 35 3.02 -12.84 -4.54
N GLY A 36 2.24 -11.78 -4.71
CA GLY A 36 0.96 -11.82 -5.43
C GLY A 36 -0.26 -11.42 -4.60
N PHE A 37 -1.32 -11.07 -5.33
CA PHE A 37 -2.54 -10.48 -4.77
C PHE A 37 -3.36 -11.42 -3.89
N SER A 38 -3.44 -12.72 -4.21
CA SER A 38 -4.20 -13.70 -3.41
C SER A 38 -3.60 -13.94 -2.01
N ILE A 39 -2.27 -13.89 -1.89
CA ILE A 39 -1.58 -14.01 -0.60
C ILE A 39 -1.87 -12.78 0.26
N LEU A 40 -1.90 -11.61 -0.37
CA LEU A 40 -2.22 -10.34 0.28
C LEU A 40 -3.62 -10.34 0.89
N THR A 41 -4.63 -10.79 0.16
CA THR A 41 -6.01 -10.84 0.68
C THR A 41 -6.12 -11.80 1.86
N GLY A 42 -5.48 -12.97 1.77
CA GLY A 42 -5.40 -13.92 2.88
C GLY A 42 -4.71 -13.34 4.12
N ALA A 43 -3.57 -12.67 3.95
CA ALA A 43 -2.84 -12.03 5.06
C ALA A 43 -3.67 -10.91 5.72
N LEU A 44 -4.38 -10.12 4.92
CA LEU A 44 -5.23 -9.04 5.40
C LEU A 44 -6.34 -9.55 6.33
N HIS A 45 -6.97 -10.69 6.01
CA HIS A 45 -8.01 -11.27 6.87
C HIS A 45 -7.53 -11.72 8.25
N HIS A 46 -6.23 -12.00 8.41
CA HIS A 46 -5.66 -12.48 9.67
C HIS A 46 -5.03 -11.38 10.52
N ALA A 47 -4.68 -10.24 9.92
CA ALA A 47 -3.91 -9.18 10.56
C ALA A 47 -4.47 -7.77 10.30
N SER A 48 -5.74 -7.65 9.92
CA SER A 48 -6.37 -6.39 9.49
C SER A 48 -6.15 -5.21 10.45
N GLN A 49 -6.19 -5.45 11.76
CA GLN A 49 -5.99 -4.43 12.79
C GLN A 49 -4.56 -3.91 12.90
N ASP A 50 -3.58 -4.73 12.51
CA ASP A 50 -2.16 -4.40 12.55
C ASP A 50 -1.67 -3.78 11.22
N VAL A 51 -2.45 -3.94 10.13
CA VAL A 51 -2.14 -3.41 8.81
C VAL A 51 -2.67 -1.99 8.68
N GLU A 52 -1.76 -1.04 8.53
CA GLU A 52 -2.10 0.37 8.31
C GLU A 52 -2.14 0.74 6.83
N ARG A 53 -1.38 0.02 5.99
CA ARG A 53 -1.31 0.28 4.55
C ARG A 53 -1.24 -1.01 3.77
N LEU A 54 -1.95 -1.00 2.66
CA LEU A 54 -1.97 -2.05 1.67
C LEU A 54 -1.55 -1.44 0.33
N VAL A 55 -0.52 -1.99 -0.30
CA VAL A 55 -0.03 -1.52 -1.60
C VAL A 55 -0.11 -2.68 -2.59
N ILE A 56 -0.71 -2.42 -3.74
CA ILE A 56 -0.83 -3.36 -4.86
C ILE A 56 -0.06 -2.75 -6.02
N ASP A 57 1.10 -3.32 -6.33
CA ASP A 57 2.06 -2.80 -7.32
C ASP A 57 2.18 -3.78 -8.51
N GLY A 58 1.31 -3.59 -9.51
CA GLY A 58 1.21 -4.47 -10.68
C GLY A 58 0.83 -5.92 -10.36
N ALA A 59 0.31 -6.20 -9.16
CA ALA A 59 -0.03 -7.55 -8.71
C ALA A 59 -1.49 -7.94 -9.00
N ALA A 60 -2.33 -6.97 -9.39
CA ALA A 60 -3.76 -7.15 -9.64
C ALA A 60 -4.24 -6.23 -10.76
N THR A 61 -5.42 -6.50 -11.30
CA THR A 61 -6.15 -5.61 -12.21
C THR A 61 -6.93 -4.54 -11.44
N GLU A 62 -7.40 -3.50 -12.15
CA GLU A 62 -8.30 -2.48 -11.58
C GLU A 62 -9.59 -3.11 -11.03
N SER A 63 -10.17 -4.10 -11.73
CA SER A 63 -11.36 -4.82 -11.26
C SER A 63 -11.11 -5.59 -9.96
N GLN A 64 -9.99 -6.32 -9.87
CA GLN A 64 -9.60 -7.03 -8.65
C GLN A 64 -9.37 -6.06 -7.48
N PHE A 65 -8.79 -4.89 -7.74
CA PHE A 65 -8.64 -3.85 -6.74
C PHE A 65 -9.99 -3.34 -6.24
N LEU A 66 -10.95 -3.04 -7.12
CA LEU A 66 -12.28 -2.61 -6.72
C LEU A 66 -13.02 -3.70 -5.94
N ASP A 67 -12.94 -4.96 -6.39
CA ASP A 67 -13.52 -6.10 -5.69
C ASP A 67 -12.97 -6.21 -4.27
N LEU A 68 -11.65 -6.10 -4.10
CA LEU A 68 -11.02 -6.11 -2.77
C LEU A 68 -11.60 -5.03 -1.86
N LEU A 69 -11.81 -3.80 -2.35
CA LEU A 69 -12.35 -2.71 -1.53
C LEU A 69 -13.73 -3.07 -0.97
N THR A 70 -14.53 -3.87 -1.68
CA THR A 70 -15.85 -4.34 -1.21
C THR A 70 -15.76 -5.48 -0.20
N THR A 71 -14.64 -6.21 -0.17
CA THR A 71 -14.42 -7.36 0.72
C THR A 71 -13.44 -7.07 1.84
N LEU A 72 -13.06 -5.80 2.05
CA LEU A 72 -12.16 -5.43 3.15
C LEU A 72 -12.78 -5.83 4.51
N PRO A 73 -11.98 -6.36 5.45
CA PRO A 73 -12.44 -6.60 6.81
C PRO A 73 -13.02 -5.33 7.43
N GLY A 74 -14.13 -5.45 8.16
CA GLY A 74 -14.80 -4.29 8.76
C GLY A 74 -13.97 -3.53 9.80
N ASP A 75 -12.92 -4.16 10.33
CA ASP A 75 -11.95 -3.57 11.25
C ASP A 75 -10.67 -3.07 10.55
N PHE A 76 -10.60 -3.14 9.22
CA PHE A 76 -9.51 -2.57 8.44
C PHE A 76 -9.75 -1.07 8.20
N PHE A 77 -8.95 -0.24 8.88
CA PHE A 77 -8.99 1.22 8.75
C PHE A 77 -7.78 1.79 7.99
N GLY A 78 -6.97 0.93 7.40
CA GLY A 78 -5.77 1.34 6.67
C GLY A 78 -6.07 1.90 5.28
N ASP A 79 -5.03 2.45 4.67
CA ASP A 79 -5.07 2.89 3.27
C ASP A 79 -4.86 1.70 2.33
N VAL A 80 -5.47 1.76 1.14
CA VAL A 80 -5.20 0.84 0.03
C VAL A 80 -4.75 1.64 -1.18
N LEU A 81 -3.50 1.47 -1.56
CA LEU A 81 -2.90 2.08 -2.74
C LEU A 81 -2.76 1.05 -3.84
N PHE A 82 -3.38 1.31 -4.99
CA PHE A 82 -3.21 0.55 -6.22
C PHE A 82 -2.31 1.32 -7.17
N VAL A 83 -1.30 0.67 -7.71
CA VAL A 83 -0.39 1.19 -8.73
C VAL A 83 -0.40 0.20 -9.91
N SER A 84 -0.90 0.67 -11.04
CA SER A 84 -0.89 -0.06 -12.30
C SER A 84 0.48 -0.02 -12.96
N GLY A 85 0.72 -0.92 -13.91
CA GLY A 85 1.89 -0.88 -14.78
C GLY A 85 1.89 0.34 -15.73
N ASP A 86 0.72 0.90 -16.03
CA ASP A 86 0.54 2.02 -16.97
C ASP A 86 0.55 3.40 -16.27
N ASP A 87 1.30 3.53 -15.18
CA ASP A 87 1.44 4.76 -14.38
C ASP A 87 0.14 5.34 -13.78
N ARG A 88 -0.97 4.59 -13.85
CA ARG A 88 -2.21 4.91 -13.14
C ARG A 88 -2.11 4.46 -11.69
N ALA A 89 -2.56 5.30 -10.77
CA ALA A 89 -2.65 4.93 -9.38
C ALA A 89 -3.96 5.41 -8.74
N PHE A 90 -4.45 4.63 -7.79
CA PHE A 90 -5.64 4.96 -7.01
C PHE A 90 -5.39 4.73 -5.52
N LEU A 91 -5.73 5.72 -4.70
CA LEU A 91 -5.67 5.62 -3.24
C LEU A 91 -7.09 5.55 -2.67
N SER A 92 -7.36 4.48 -1.95
CA SER A 92 -8.54 4.35 -1.11
C SER A 92 -8.18 4.58 0.35
N THR A 93 -8.84 5.52 1.03
CA THR A 93 -8.62 5.83 2.45
C THR A 93 -9.94 6.01 3.20
N THR A 94 -9.93 5.80 4.52
CA THR A 94 -11.13 5.96 5.36
C THR A 94 -11.46 7.43 5.61
N CYS A 95 -12.73 7.81 5.55
CA CYS A 95 -13.18 9.15 5.89
C CYS A 95 -13.70 9.23 7.33
N ARG A 96 -13.57 10.41 7.98
CA ARG A 96 -14.14 10.69 9.31
C ARG A 96 -15.67 10.56 9.35
N ALA A 97 -16.35 10.73 8.22
CA ALA A 97 -17.80 10.62 8.10
C ALA A 97 -18.30 9.17 7.87
N GLY A 98 -17.39 8.19 7.91
CA GLY A 98 -17.67 6.80 7.53
C GLY A 98 -17.45 6.55 6.03
N GLY A 99 -17.27 5.27 5.69
CA GLY A 99 -16.95 4.84 4.33
C GLY A 99 -15.52 5.12 3.90
N ARG A 100 -15.25 4.86 2.62
CA ARG A 100 -13.93 5.06 2.00
C ARG A 100 -14.03 6.03 0.83
N MET A 101 -13.05 6.92 0.72
CA MET A 101 -12.86 7.79 -0.44
C MET A 101 -11.88 7.12 -1.40
N LEU A 102 -12.04 7.39 -2.69
CA LEU A 102 -11.16 6.90 -3.75
C LEU A 102 -10.61 8.10 -4.52
N TYR A 103 -9.28 8.22 -4.58
CA TYR A 103 -8.57 9.30 -5.26
C TYR A 103 -7.75 8.73 -6.41
N ALA A 104 -7.86 9.33 -7.60
CA ALA A 104 -6.86 9.12 -8.65
C ALA A 104 -5.58 9.87 -8.29
N MET A 105 -4.44 9.24 -8.51
CA MET A 105 -3.12 9.77 -8.18
C MET A 105 -2.23 9.83 -9.42
N LEU A 106 -1.50 10.93 -9.56
CA LEU A 106 -0.41 11.03 -10.52
C LEU A 106 0.84 10.30 -9.98
N PRO A 107 1.80 9.92 -10.83
CA PRO A 107 3.05 9.29 -10.39
C PRO A 107 3.80 10.10 -9.30
N ALA A 108 3.79 11.43 -9.41
CA ALA A 108 4.39 12.33 -8.42
C ALA A 108 3.68 12.26 -7.06
N ASP A 109 2.34 12.13 -7.06
CA ASP A 109 1.56 11.99 -5.82
C ASP A 109 1.86 10.67 -5.13
N VAL A 110 2.05 9.59 -5.91
CA VAL A 110 2.43 8.28 -5.38
C VAL A 110 3.78 8.36 -4.68
N GLN A 111 4.78 8.97 -5.33
CA GLN A 111 6.09 9.19 -4.71
C GLN A 111 5.97 10.00 -3.41
N PHE A 112 5.24 11.12 -3.46
CA PHE A 112 5.00 11.95 -2.29
C PHE A 112 4.31 11.18 -1.15
N TYR A 113 3.34 10.32 -1.46
CA TYR A 113 2.67 9.47 -0.48
C TYR A 113 3.65 8.54 0.23
N PHE A 114 4.53 7.84 -0.50
CA PHE A 114 5.55 6.99 0.11
C PHE A 114 6.55 7.80 0.97
N GLU A 115 6.93 9.01 0.54
CA GLU A 115 7.80 9.91 1.29
C GLU A 115 7.14 10.40 2.59
N ALA A 116 5.89 10.86 2.50
CA ALA A 116 5.09 11.35 3.63
C ALA A 116 4.92 10.29 4.72
N HIS A 117 4.78 9.03 4.31
CA HIS A 117 4.68 7.89 5.22
C HIS A 117 6.03 7.28 5.62
N ARG A 118 7.15 7.91 5.25
CA ARG A 118 8.52 7.46 5.54
C ARG A 118 8.79 6.01 5.10
N LEU A 119 8.12 5.59 4.03
CA LEU A 119 8.35 4.30 3.40
C LEU A 119 9.59 4.34 2.50
N VAL A 120 9.99 5.55 2.08
CA VAL A 120 11.24 5.85 1.41
C VAL A 120 12.09 6.86 2.15
N THR A 121 13.40 6.78 1.93
CA THR A 121 14.30 7.87 2.29
C THR A 121 14.05 9.00 1.31
N LYS A 122 13.68 10.19 1.80
CA LYS A 122 13.59 11.38 0.96
C LYS A 122 14.93 11.57 0.26
N THR A 123 14.97 11.54 -1.07
CA THR A 123 16.16 11.96 -1.80
C THR A 123 16.35 13.42 -1.46
N SER A 124 17.38 13.74 -0.68
CA SER A 124 17.74 15.12 -0.37
C SER A 124 17.85 15.86 -1.69
N ILE A 125 16.94 16.81 -1.95
CA ILE A 125 17.15 17.77 -3.02
C ILE A 125 18.38 18.55 -2.57
N ALA A 126 19.52 18.31 -3.22
CA ALA A 126 20.72 19.11 -3.02
C ALA A 126 20.34 20.55 -3.41
N ALA A 127 20.38 21.43 -2.42
CA ALA A 127 20.24 22.87 -2.60
C ALA A 127 21.49 23.44 -3.29
#